data_AF-A0A6M8HQM4-F1
#
_entry.id   AF-A0A6M8HQM4-F1
#
_cell.length_a   1.000
_cell.length_b   1.000
_cell.length_c   1.000
_cell.angle_alpha   90.00
_cell.angle_beta   90.00
_cell.angle_gamma   90.00
#
_symmetry.space_group_name_H-M   'P 1'
#
loop_
_entity.id
_entity.type
_entity.pdbx_description
1 polymer ?
#
loop_
_entity_poly.entity_id
_entity_poly.type
_entity_poly.pdbx_seq_one_letter_code
_entity_poly.pdbx_strand_id
1 'polypeptide(L)'
;MCGIATRRPDQMEIAGGISFLVAAHTAMVLAVVQCAQATVGHDQSFIDGGFLHDIDEDRSFGLGAGAGIAQNSPQLRVFVSLQRSFELF
;
A
#
# COMPACT_ATOMS: atom_id res chain seq x y z
N MET A 1 4.34 -2.01 0.29
CA MET A 1 5.67 -2.59 0.61
C MET A 1 5.75 -4.01 0.09
N CYS A 2 6.46 -4.22 -1.02
CA CYS A 2 6.89 -5.54 -1.44
C CYS A 2 7.99 -6.05 -0.50
N GLY A 3 7.89 -7.28 0.03
CA GLY A 3 8.94 -7.82 0.89
C GLY A 3 8.80 -9.26 1.38
N ILE A 4 9.83 -10.08 1.10
CA ILE A 4 10.49 -10.95 2.08
C ILE A 4 11.98 -10.56 2.07
N ALA A 5 12.57 -10.42 3.25
CA ALA A 5 13.87 -9.79 3.49
C ALA A 5 15.01 -10.80 3.57
N THR A 6 15.85 -10.87 2.54
CA THR A 6 17.23 -11.38 2.55
C THR A 6 17.96 -10.78 1.35
N ARG A 7 19.02 -9.96 1.56
CA ARG A 7 19.82 -9.22 0.53
C ARG A 7 19.02 -8.83 -0.72
N ARG A 8 18.34 -7.67 -0.68
CA ARG A 8 17.51 -7.20 -1.80
C ARG A 8 18.36 -6.90 -3.04
N PRO A 9 18.21 -7.64 -4.16
CA PRO A 9 18.60 -7.11 -5.47
C PRO A 9 17.84 -5.81 -5.75
N ASP A 10 18.37 -4.98 -6.64
CA ASP A 10 17.73 -3.73 -7.06
C ASP A 10 16.27 -4.02 -7.46
N GLN A 11 15.36 -3.31 -6.77
CA GLN A 11 13.93 -3.47 -6.92
C GLN A 11 13.31 -2.14 -7.35
N MET A 12 12.53 -2.19 -8.42
CA MET A 12 11.75 -1.06 -8.90
C MET A 12 10.29 -1.26 -8.49
N GLU A 13 9.73 -0.28 -7.79
CA GLU A 13 8.31 -0.23 -7.42
C GLU A 13 7.67 0.96 -8.13
N ILE A 14 6.61 0.69 -8.91
CA ILE A 14 5.72 1.71 -9.45
C ILE A 14 4.35 1.50 -8.80
N ALA A 15 3.79 2.57 -8.25
CA ALA A 15 2.44 2.58 -7.72
C ALA A 15 1.62 3.68 -8.40
N GLY A 16 0.39 3.36 -8.74
CA GLY A 16 -0.61 4.31 -9.21
C GLY A 16 -1.90 4.12 -8.45
N GLY A 17 -2.58 5.20 -8.08
CA GLY A 17 -3.80 5.10 -7.31
C GLY A 17 -4.69 6.32 -7.43
N ILE A 18 -5.95 6.13 -7.04
CA ILE A 18 -6.97 7.15 -6.94
C ILE A 18 -7.52 7.16 -5.52
N SER A 19 -7.89 8.33 -5.03
CA SER A 19 -8.54 8.49 -3.75
C SER A 19 -9.76 9.39 -3.86
N PHE A 20 -10.76 9.09 -3.06
CA PHE A 20 -12.01 9.85 -3.01
C PHE A 20 -12.41 10.06 -1.56
N LEU A 21 -12.82 11.28 -1.20
CA LEU A 21 -13.47 11.52 0.08
C LEU A 21 -14.86 10.87 0.05
N VAL A 22 -15.07 9.90 0.93
CA VAL A 22 -16.36 9.23 1.13
C VAL A 22 -17.10 9.78 2.34
N ALA A 23 -16.40 10.48 3.24
CA ALA A 23 -16.95 11.26 4.34
C ALA A 23 -16.01 12.43 4.66
N ALA A 24 -16.43 13.32 5.57
CA ALA A 24 -15.67 14.51 5.96
C ALA A 24 -14.24 14.20 6.45
N HIS A 25 -14.06 13.04 7.10
CA HIS A 25 -12.79 12.59 7.66
C HIS A 25 -12.41 11.20 7.15
N THR A 26 -12.94 10.79 5.99
CA THR A 26 -12.68 9.44 5.47
C THR A 26 -12.46 9.47 3.97
N ALA A 27 -11.31 8.96 3.54
CA ALA A 27 -10.98 8.73 2.15
C ALA A 27 -11.01 7.23 1.84
N MET A 28 -11.58 6.87 0.69
CA MET A 28 -11.37 5.55 0.08
C MET A 28 -10.20 5.66 -0.90
N VAL A 29 -9.28 4.70 -0.84
CA VAL A 29 -8.10 4.63 -1.71
C VAL A 29 -8.14 3.32 -2.48
N LEU A 30 -7.89 3.40 -3.79
CA LEU A 30 -7.67 2.26 -4.66
C LEU A 30 -6.32 2.45 -5.34
N ALA A 31 -5.45 1.46 -5.26
CA ALA A 31 -4.11 1.53 -5.81
C ALA A 31 -3.73 0.23 -6.52
N VAL A 32 -2.98 0.36 -7.60
CA VAL A 32 -2.27 -0.74 -8.26
C VAL A 32 -0.79 -0.53 -8.03
N VAL A 33 -0.11 -1.58 -7.59
CA VAL A 33 1.33 -1.55 -7.36
C VAL A 33 1.97 -2.66 -8.17
N GLN A 34 3.05 -2.32 -8.84
CA GLN A 34 3.87 -3.22 -9.62
C GLN A 34 5.30 -3.15 -9.11
N CYS A 35 5.87 -4.31 -8.83
CA CYS A 35 7.21 -4.52 -8.31
C CYS A 35 7.96 -5.42 -9.29
N ALA A 36 9.09 -4.94 -9.81
CA ALA A 36 10.00 -5.71 -10.63
C ALA A 36 11.35 -5.84 -9.92
N GLN A 37 11.97 -7.02 -9.98
CA GLN A 37 13.33 -7.26 -9.47
C GLN A 37 14.26 -7.61 -10.62
N ALA A 38 15.45 -7.00 -10.65
CA ALA A 38 16.37 -7.12 -11.79
C ALA A 38 16.94 -8.53 -11.99
N THR A 39 17.02 -9.34 -10.93
CA THR A 39 17.87 -10.55 -10.92
C THR A 39 17.09 -11.86 -10.87
N VAL A 40 15.77 -11.82 -10.69
CA VAL A 40 14.92 -13.01 -10.63
C VAL A 40 13.54 -12.59 -11.14
N GLY A 41 12.87 -13.43 -11.95
CA GLY A 41 11.53 -13.20 -12.52
C GLY A 41 10.40 -13.12 -11.50
N HIS A 42 10.63 -12.43 -10.38
CA HIS A 42 9.70 -12.12 -9.32
C HIS A 42 9.03 -10.78 -9.61
N ASP A 43 8.27 -10.74 -10.69
CA ASP A 43 7.33 -9.66 -10.93
C ASP A 43 6.11 -9.88 -10.03
N GLN A 44 5.85 -8.90 -9.15
CA GLN A 44 4.69 -8.88 -8.27
C GLN A 44 3.83 -7.70 -8.66
N SER A 45 2.54 -7.95 -8.85
CA SER A 45 1.56 -6.91 -9.10
C SER A 45 0.34 -7.19 -8.25
N PHE A 46 -0.17 -6.17 -7.56
CA PHE A 46 -1.36 -6.31 -6.73
C PHE A 46 -2.19 -5.04 -6.77
N ILE A 47 -3.48 -5.23 -6.49
CA ILE A 47 -4.46 -4.17 -6.36
C ILE A 47 -4.82 -4.09 -4.88
N ASP A 48 -4.66 -2.91 -4.28
CA ASP A 48 -5.03 -2.60 -2.91
C ASP A 48 -6.24 -1.66 -2.92
N GLY A 49 -7.16 -1.90 -1.97
CA GLY A 49 -8.29 -1.04 -1.70
C GLY A 49 -8.50 -0.88 -0.20
N GLY A 50 -8.80 0.33 0.25
CA GLY A 50 -8.96 0.58 1.67
C GLY A 50 -9.56 1.92 2.00
N PHE A 51 -9.71 2.16 3.29
CA PHE A 51 -10.14 3.41 3.87
C PHE A 51 -9.04 4.00 4.72
N LEU A 52 -8.89 5.31 4.64
CA LEU A 52 -8.12 6.13 5.55
C LEU A 52 -9.10 7.03 6.29
N HIS A 53 -9.06 7.02 7.62
CA HIS A 53 -9.91 7.83 8.48
C HIS A 53 -9.04 8.71 9.36
N ASP A 54 -9.25 10.02 9.29
CA ASP A 54 -8.59 10.97 10.18
C ASP A 54 -9.31 10.93 11.52
N ILE A 55 -8.57 10.57 12.57
CA ILE A 55 -9.08 10.55 13.95
C ILE A 55 -9.11 11.99 14.48
N ASP A 56 -8.05 12.74 14.17
CA ASP A 56 -7.86 14.16 14.48
C ASP A 56 -6.80 14.76 13.54
N GLU A 57 -6.30 15.95 13.87
CA GLU A 57 -5.34 16.71 13.07
C GLU A 57 -3.97 16.02 12.95
N ASP A 58 -3.57 15.21 13.93
CA ASP A 58 -2.25 14.57 13.97
C ASP A 58 -2.29 13.05 13.76
N ARG A 59 -3.47 12.41 13.79
CA ARG A 59 -3.62 10.95 13.72
C ARG A 59 -4.59 10.50 12.65
N SER A 60 -4.17 9.48 11.91
CA SER A 60 -5.03 8.76 10.98
C SER A 60 -4.94 7.26 11.14
N PHE A 61 -6.05 6.59 10.89
CA PHE A 61 -6.20 5.14 10.89
C PHE A 61 -6.55 4.65 9.50
N GLY A 62 -5.81 3.66 9.01
CA GLY A 62 -6.06 3.03 7.73
C GLY A 62 -6.38 1.54 7.89
N LEU A 63 -7.35 1.08 7.12
CA LEU A 63 -7.68 -0.34 6.97
C LEU A 63 -7.90 -0.63 5.50
N GLY A 64 -7.29 -1.70 5.00
CA GLY A 64 -7.55 -2.14 3.64
C GLY A 64 -7.16 -3.58 3.39
N ALA A 65 -7.50 -4.01 2.19
CA ALA A 65 -7.17 -5.33 1.69
C ALA A 65 -6.76 -5.22 0.22
N GLY A 66 -6.07 -6.24 -0.26
CA GLY A 66 -5.65 -6.30 -1.65
C GLY A 66 -5.46 -7.71 -2.12
N ALA A 67 -5.39 -7.86 -3.43
CA ALA A 67 -5.20 -9.14 -4.09
C ALA A 67 -4.11 -9.05 -5.15
N GLY A 68 -3.32 -10.11 -5.23
CA GLY A 68 -2.30 -10.28 -6.26
C GLY A 68 -2.91 -10.61 -7.61
N ILE A 69 -2.37 -9.98 -8.66
CA ILE A 69 -2.78 -10.20 -10.05
C ILE A 69 -1.68 -10.88 -10.89
N ALA A 70 -0.44 -10.96 -10.39
CA ALA A 70 0.66 -11.69 -11.04
C ALA A 70 1.05 -12.96 -10.28
N GLN A 71 1.71 -13.92 -10.94
CA GLN A 71 2.04 -15.25 -10.40
C GLN A 71 2.78 -15.22 -9.05
N ASN A 72 3.66 -14.25 -8.84
CA ASN A 72 4.46 -14.15 -7.61
C ASN A 72 3.83 -13.23 -6.55
N SER A 73 2.59 -12.80 -6.75
CA SER A 73 1.92 -11.84 -5.87
C SER A 73 1.19 -12.56 -4.74
N PRO A 74 1.03 -11.92 -3.57
CA PRO A 74 0.21 -12.49 -2.50
C PRO A 74 -1.24 -12.66 -2.97
N GLN A 75 -1.86 -13.81 -2.75
CA GLN A 75 -3.25 -14.06 -3.18
C GLN A 75 -4.22 -13.08 -2.52
N LEU A 76 -4.03 -12.84 -1.22
CA LEU A 76 -4.76 -11.88 -0.42
C LEU A 76 -3.79 -11.22 0.55
N ARG A 77 -3.97 -9.93 0.77
CA ARG A 77 -3.30 -9.19 1.84
C ARG A 77 -4.32 -8.32 2.56
N VAL A 78 -4.12 -8.18 3.86
CA VAL A 78 -4.86 -7.23 4.70
C VAL A 78 -3.82 -6.34 5.35
N PHE A 79 -4.09 -5.06 5.43
CA PHE A 79 -3.22 -4.09 6.07
C PHE A 79 -4.00 -3.17 6.98
N VAL A 80 -3.34 -2.81 8.08
CA VAL A 80 -3.81 -1.83 9.05
C VAL A 80 -2.67 -0.85 9.25
N SER A 81 -2.97 0.44 9.24
CA SER A 81 -1.98 1.48 9.51
C SER A 81 -2.51 2.43 10.57
N LEU A 82 -1.63 2.83 11.48
CA LEU A 82 -1.85 3.96 12.37
C LEU A 82 -0.74 4.95 12.08
N GLN A 83 -1.09 6.16 11.65
CA GLN A 83 -0.14 7.21 11.36
C GLN A 83 -0.30 8.31 12.40
N ARG A 84 0.84 8.89 12.79
CA ARG A 84 0.89 10.07 13.64
C ARG A 84 1.90 11.05 13.08
N SER A 85 1.45 12.26 12.80
CA SER A 85 2.30 13.37 12.37
C SER A 85 2.84 14.09 13.61
N PHE A 86 4.11 14.48 13.56
CA PHE A 86 4.72 15.32 14.58
C PHE A 86 5.26 16.56 13.90
N GLU A 87 4.85 17.74 14.37
CA GLU A 87 5.50 18.98 13.96
C GLU A 87 6.86 19.07 14.63
N LEU A 88 7.91 19.10 13.81
CA LEU A 88 9.28 19.34 14.26
C LEU A 88 9.63 20.80 13.92
N PHE A 89 9.27 21.69 14.85
CA PHE A 89 9.60 23.13 14.92
C PHE A 89 8.93 24.06 13.92
#